data_AF-A0A2V6E142-F1
#
_entry.id   AF-A0A2V6E142-F1
#
_cell.length_a   1.000
_cell.length_b   1.000
_cell.length_c   1.000
_cell.angle_alpha   90.00
_cell.angle_beta   90.00
_cell.angle_gamma   90.00
#
_symmetry.space_group_name_H-M   'P 1'
#
loop_
_entity.id
_entity.type
_entity.pdbx_description
1 polymer ?
#
loop_
_entity_poly.entity_id
_entity_poly.type
_entity_poly.pdbx_seq_one_letter_code
_entity_poly.pdbx_strand_id
1 'polypeptide(L)'
;MQTRKEPTGVAHSPLLLQPMPHRCVATRIAFVIIRTPRSMMKIRSILLAAVVFCLAAPVLTAESDDPSETFLKAYMTAQQGEKLEHENQFKAALAKYRFAGSLIEQLRKAHSDWQPAIVEYRGRKVSESILRVQDKASTQESVNAPAPPIENAAAVPPEPAPTQVAKEPVTPLPAAKPAPAITPNEVAIEQATRKLRDRVDQLEAELQKSRTQMSAAENEKQSLNSRLDETRSKLDKAQGDLDKAKTAEKQVRDQLTQAQASLKKTAAAGSNEGKAQAPINSEPPPAKSVMKRMPTRPRRTKKSRV
;
A
#
# COMPACT_ATOMS: atom_id res chain seq x y z
N MET A 1 -32.24 -67.96 -21.87
CA MET A 1 -33.32 -68.05 -20.86
C MET A 1 -33.49 -66.67 -20.24
N GLN A 2 -34.58 -65.98 -20.59
CA GLN A 2 -35.86 -65.95 -19.85
C GLN A 2 -35.77 -64.96 -18.67
N THR A 3 -36.11 -63.67 -18.88
CA THR A 3 -37.48 -63.06 -18.78
C THR A 3 -37.93 -62.79 -17.34
N ARG A 4 -38.77 -61.79 -17.00
CA ARG A 4 -39.31 -60.55 -17.63
C ARG A 4 -40.40 -60.03 -16.68
N LYS A 5 -40.53 -58.71 -16.45
CA LYS A 5 -41.76 -57.94 -16.10
C LYS A 5 -41.32 -56.51 -15.72
N GLU A 6 -41.48 -55.44 -16.50
CA GLU A 6 -42.70 -54.81 -17.06
C GLU A 6 -43.84 -54.60 -16.03
N PRO A 7 -44.59 -53.46 -16.01
CA PRO A 7 -44.32 -52.16 -16.69
C PRO A 7 -44.94 -50.84 -16.10
N THR A 8 -44.72 -49.73 -16.84
CA THR A 8 -45.61 -48.55 -17.09
C THR A 8 -45.75 -47.38 -16.10
N GLY A 9 -45.63 -46.14 -16.64
CA GLY A 9 -46.28 -44.91 -16.13
C GLY A 9 -45.46 -43.60 -16.25
N VAL A 10 -45.06 -43.09 -17.44
CA VAL A 10 -45.86 -42.27 -18.40
C VAL A 10 -46.32 -40.93 -17.78
N ALA A 11 -46.03 -39.70 -18.25
CA ALA A 11 -45.32 -39.15 -19.44
C ALA A 11 -44.92 -37.66 -19.14
N HIS A 12 -44.38 -36.77 -20.01
CA HIS A 12 -44.21 -36.69 -21.48
C HIS A 12 -42.89 -35.98 -21.86
N SER A 13 -42.27 -36.44 -22.95
CA SER A 13 -41.25 -35.72 -23.77
C SER A 13 -42.00 -34.98 -24.93
N PRO A 14 -41.47 -34.70 -26.15
CA PRO A 14 -40.11 -34.76 -26.73
C PRO A 14 -39.76 -33.42 -27.47
N LEU A 15 -38.78 -33.20 -28.38
CA LEU A 15 -38.21 -33.91 -29.55
C LEU A 15 -36.81 -33.29 -29.90
N LEU A 16 -35.75 -34.08 -30.15
CA LEU A 16 -35.15 -34.48 -31.47
C LEU A 16 -34.47 -33.34 -32.28
N LEU A 17 -33.43 -33.51 -33.12
CA LEU A 17 -32.64 -34.63 -33.70
C LEU A 17 -31.22 -34.05 -34.05
N GLN A 18 -30.06 -34.67 -33.80
CA GLN A 18 -29.21 -35.52 -34.71
C GLN A 18 -29.03 -35.03 -36.19
N PRO A 19 -27.99 -35.43 -36.97
CA PRO A 19 -26.91 -36.42 -36.70
C PRO A 19 -25.46 -36.03 -37.16
N MET A 20 -24.50 -36.95 -36.94
CA MET A 20 -23.15 -37.02 -37.59
C MET A 20 -23.25 -37.69 -38.99
N PRO A 21 -22.22 -37.71 -39.88
CA PRO A 21 -21.22 -38.81 -39.83
C PRO A 21 -19.81 -38.63 -40.50
N HIS A 22 -18.96 -39.64 -40.26
CA HIS A 22 -17.77 -40.12 -41.01
C HIS A 22 -16.38 -39.47 -40.84
N ARG A 23 -15.44 -40.31 -40.37
CA ARG A 23 -13.98 -40.22 -40.57
C ARG A 23 -13.54 -41.29 -41.56
N CYS A 24 -12.52 -41.01 -42.37
CA CYS A 24 -11.80 -42.01 -43.17
C CYS A 24 -10.29 -41.73 -43.09
N VAL A 25 -9.45 -42.78 -43.19
CA VAL A 25 -7.99 -42.72 -42.99
C VAL A 25 -7.29 -43.33 -44.21
N ALA A 26 -6.24 -42.67 -44.73
CA ALA A 26 -5.25 -43.30 -45.60
C ALA A 26 -3.90 -42.56 -45.58
N THR A 27 -2.81 -43.34 -45.61
CA THR A 27 -1.41 -42.90 -45.48
C THR A 27 -0.72 -42.83 -46.85
N ARG A 28 0.24 -41.89 -47.05
CA ARG A 28 1.46 -42.12 -47.88
C ARG A 28 2.52 -41.04 -47.65
N ILE A 29 3.78 -41.40 -47.92
CA ILE A 29 5.01 -40.65 -47.59
C ILE A 29 5.88 -40.49 -48.85
N ALA A 30 6.70 -39.43 -48.84
CA ALA A 30 7.96 -39.21 -49.57
C ALA A 30 8.02 -38.39 -50.88
N PHE A 31 9.02 -37.50 -50.81
CA PHE A 31 9.98 -37.04 -51.82
C PHE A 31 9.83 -35.66 -52.48
N VAL A 32 11.01 -35.05 -52.63
CA VAL A 32 11.30 -33.65 -52.98
C VAL A 32 11.79 -33.61 -54.43
N ILE A 33 11.50 -32.53 -55.18
CA ILE A 33 12.47 -31.80 -56.03
C ILE A 33 11.89 -30.47 -56.58
N ILE A 34 12.67 -29.43 -56.32
CA ILE A 34 12.74 -28.04 -56.80
C ILE A 34 12.14 -27.73 -58.20
N ARG A 35 11.34 -26.64 -58.29
CA ARG A 35 11.48 -25.60 -59.36
C ARG A 35 10.84 -24.25 -58.95
N THR A 36 11.66 -23.20 -58.84
CA THR A 36 11.25 -21.77 -58.79
C THR A 36 11.00 -21.28 -60.24
N PRO A 37 10.31 -20.12 -60.55
CA PRO A 37 10.56 -18.82 -59.90
C PRO A 37 9.45 -17.72 -59.93
N ARG A 38 9.85 -16.54 -59.39
CA ARG A 38 9.53 -15.17 -59.86
C ARG A 38 8.16 -14.54 -59.50
N SER A 39 8.25 -13.32 -58.93
CA SER A 39 7.18 -12.30 -58.80
C SER A 39 6.08 -12.60 -57.77
N MET A 40 5.68 -11.74 -56.82
CA MET A 40 5.61 -10.27 -56.84
C MET A 40 5.74 -9.66 -55.44
N MET A 41 6.37 -8.48 -55.35
CA MET A 41 6.49 -7.66 -54.13
C MET A 41 5.18 -6.92 -53.78
N LYS A 42 4.03 -7.60 -53.79
CA LYS A 42 2.71 -6.99 -53.54
C LYS A 42 2.00 -7.57 -52.30
N ILE A 43 2.16 -8.87 -52.02
CA ILE A 43 1.56 -9.52 -50.83
C ILE A 43 2.20 -9.01 -49.53
N ARG A 44 3.50 -8.66 -49.57
CA ARG A 44 4.21 -8.04 -48.43
C ARG A 44 3.62 -6.68 -48.02
N SER A 45 3.04 -5.91 -48.95
CA SER A 45 2.43 -4.61 -48.63
C SER A 45 1.15 -4.77 -47.81
N ILE A 46 0.33 -5.78 -48.11
CA ILE A 46 -0.92 -6.05 -47.38
C ILE A 46 -0.62 -6.62 -45.98
N LEU A 47 0.37 -7.50 -45.85
CA LEU A 47 0.80 -8.00 -44.54
C LEU A 47 1.42 -6.89 -43.68
N LEU A 48 2.23 -6.00 -44.28
CA LEU A 48 2.81 -4.85 -43.57
C LEU A 48 1.71 -3.85 -43.18
N ALA A 49 0.73 -3.57 -44.05
CA ALA A 49 -0.39 -2.68 -43.74
C ALA A 49 -1.27 -3.23 -42.61
N ALA A 50 -1.53 -4.54 -42.56
CA ALA A 50 -2.25 -5.17 -41.46
C ALA A 50 -1.47 -5.11 -40.13
N VAL A 51 -0.15 -5.33 -40.17
CA VAL A 51 0.73 -5.17 -38.99
C VAL A 51 0.78 -3.71 -38.52
N VAL A 52 0.90 -2.75 -39.44
CA VAL A 52 0.89 -1.31 -39.09
C VAL A 52 -0.48 -0.86 -38.59
N PHE A 53 -1.59 -1.37 -39.14
CA PHE A 53 -2.94 -1.04 -38.65
C PHE A 53 -3.22 -1.66 -37.27
N CYS A 54 -2.67 -2.84 -36.95
CA CYS A 54 -2.69 -3.39 -35.59
C CYS A 54 -1.72 -2.70 -34.62
N LEU A 55 -0.68 -2.00 -35.10
CA LEU A 55 0.23 -1.19 -34.28
C LEU A 55 -0.18 0.28 -34.15
N ALA A 56 -1.12 0.75 -34.97
CA ALA A 56 -1.59 2.15 -35.03
C ALA A 56 -3.03 2.35 -34.54
N ALA A 57 -3.67 1.31 -34.00
CA ALA A 57 -4.76 1.55 -33.06
C ALA A 57 -4.16 2.28 -31.86
N PRO A 58 -4.69 3.44 -31.42
CA PRO A 58 -4.38 3.91 -30.09
C PRO A 58 -4.82 2.80 -29.14
N VAL A 59 -3.86 2.23 -28.42
CA VAL A 59 -4.18 1.51 -27.20
C VAL A 59 -4.77 2.57 -26.28
N LEU A 60 -6.10 2.71 -26.33
CA LEU A 60 -6.84 3.11 -25.16
C LEU A 60 -6.48 2.03 -24.14
N THR A 61 -5.47 2.34 -23.32
CA THR A 61 -5.34 1.72 -22.04
C THR A 61 -6.69 1.96 -21.39
N ALA A 62 -7.49 0.91 -21.29
CA ALA A 62 -8.46 0.83 -20.24
C ALA A 62 -7.65 0.86 -18.93
N GLU A 63 -7.30 2.07 -18.50
CA GLU A 63 -7.05 2.35 -17.09
C GLU A 63 -8.25 1.73 -16.40
N SER A 64 -7.98 0.68 -15.61
CA SER A 64 -8.96 0.16 -14.70
C SER A 64 -9.37 1.32 -13.81
N ASP A 65 -10.57 1.84 -14.03
CA ASP A 65 -11.18 2.90 -13.22
C ASP A 65 -11.64 2.36 -11.86
N ASP A 66 -10.86 1.40 -11.31
CA ASP A 66 -10.90 1.00 -9.93
C ASP A 66 -10.00 1.97 -9.14
N PRO A 67 -10.58 2.84 -8.29
CA PRO A 67 -9.80 3.75 -7.46
C PRO A 67 -8.74 3.03 -6.60
N SER A 68 -8.95 1.76 -6.27
CA SER A 68 -8.02 0.95 -5.48
C SER A 68 -6.69 0.71 -6.21
N GLU A 69 -6.74 0.46 -7.52
CA GLU A 69 -5.54 0.25 -8.36
C GLU A 69 -4.80 1.58 -8.61
N THR A 70 -5.51 2.67 -8.87
CA THR A 70 -4.91 4.02 -8.98
C THR A 70 -4.20 4.41 -7.69
N PHE A 71 -4.83 4.15 -6.53
CA PHE A 71 -4.24 4.36 -5.22
C PHE A 71 -3.01 3.49 -4.97
N LEU A 72 -3.09 2.17 -5.27
CA LEU A 72 -1.98 1.24 -5.08
C LEU A 72 -0.77 1.64 -5.93
N LYS A 73 -0.99 2.02 -7.19
CA LYS A 73 0.02 2.56 -8.10
C LYS A 73 0.67 3.83 -7.55
N ALA A 74 -0.12 4.74 -7.00
CA ALA A 74 0.37 5.95 -6.35
C ALA A 74 1.22 5.65 -5.11
N TYR A 75 0.75 4.73 -4.25
CA TYR A 75 1.44 4.32 -3.04
C TYR A 75 2.80 3.66 -3.35
N MET A 76 2.83 2.70 -4.28
CA MET A 76 4.08 2.04 -4.69
C MET A 76 5.05 3.02 -5.36
N THR A 77 4.54 3.99 -6.12
CA THR A 77 5.37 5.06 -6.68
C THR A 77 5.97 5.95 -5.59
N ALA A 78 5.19 6.33 -4.56
CA ALA A 78 5.69 7.10 -3.43
C ALA A 78 6.76 6.34 -2.63
N GLN A 79 6.58 5.03 -2.41
CA GLN A 79 7.57 4.16 -1.78
C GLN A 79 8.88 4.04 -2.60
N GLN A 80 8.79 4.02 -3.93
CA GLN A 80 9.99 4.13 -4.78
C GLN A 80 10.69 5.48 -4.64
N GLY A 81 9.93 6.58 -4.49
CA GLY A 81 10.47 7.91 -4.20
C GLY A 81 11.22 7.97 -2.87
N GLU A 82 10.65 7.38 -1.81
CA GLU A 82 11.27 7.28 -0.49
C GLU A 82 12.57 6.48 -0.53
N LYS A 83 12.60 5.34 -1.23
CA LYS A 83 13.83 4.56 -1.45
C LYS A 83 14.93 5.37 -2.16
N LEU A 84 14.57 6.14 -3.19
CA LEU A 84 15.52 7.01 -3.90
C LEU A 84 15.99 8.20 -3.07
N GLU A 85 15.15 8.72 -2.16
CA GLU A 85 15.52 9.74 -1.18
C GLU A 85 16.57 9.20 -0.19
N HIS A 86 16.43 7.96 0.28
CA HIS A 86 17.43 7.28 1.11
C HIS A 86 18.75 7.00 0.36
N GLU A 87 18.70 6.82 -0.96
CA GLU A 87 19.89 6.66 -1.83
C GLU A 87 20.53 8.00 -2.23
N ASN A 88 20.09 9.13 -1.66
CA ASN A 88 20.51 10.49 -2.01
C ASN A 88 20.28 10.88 -3.48
N GLN A 89 19.39 10.18 -4.19
CA GLN A 89 19.02 10.45 -5.57
C GLN A 89 17.84 11.43 -5.63
N PHE A 90 18.00 12.62 -5.01
CA PHE A 90 16.88 13.54 -4.77
C PHE A 90 16.14 13.96 -6.06
N LYS A 91 16.85 14.14 -7.19
CA LYS A 91 16.20 14.44 -8.49
C LYS A 91 15.29 13.29 -8.99
N ALA A 92 15.70 12.03 -8.81
CA ALA A 92 14.90 10.87 -9.18
C ALA A 92 13.73 10.63 -8.20
N ALA A 93 13.97 10.83 -6.90
CA ALA A 93 12.95 10.79 -5.86
C ALA A 93 11.84 11.84 -6.12
N LEU A 94 12.22 13.07 -6.46
CA LEU A 94 11.29 14.16 -6.79
C LEU A 94 10.34 13.78 -7.93
N ALA A 95 10.87 13.17 -9.00
CA ALA A 95 10.07 12.72 -10.14
C ALA A 95 9.04 11.65 -9.73
N LYS A 96 9.44 10.67 -8.89
CA LYS A 96 8.51 9.67 -8.34
C LYS A 96 7.43 10.30 -7.47
N TYR A 97 7.80 11.18 -6.54
CA TYR A 97 6.80 11.85 -5.69
C TYR A 97 5.85 12.75 -6.50
N ARG A 98 6.33 13.45 -7.54
CA ARG A 98 5.47 14.22 -8.45
C ARG A 98 4.45 13.32 -9.17
N PHE A 99 4.87 12.16 -9.68
CA PHE A 99 3.97 11.21 -10.34
C PHE A 99 2.97 10.55 -9.37
N ALA A 100 3.40 10.19 -8.17
CA ALA A 100 2.50 9.72 -7.11
C ALA A 100 1.45 10.78 -6.75
N GLY A 101 1.86 12.05 -6.69
CA GLY A 101 0.96 13.20 -6.46
C GLY A 101 -0.11 13.33 -7.54
N SER A 102 0.25 13.20 -8.83
CA SER A 102 -0.73 13.25 -9.92
C SER A 102 -1.74 12.10 -9.88
N LEU A 103 -1.34 10.89 -9.47
CA LEU A 103 -2.26 9.76 -9.32
C LEU A 103 -3.24 9.98 -8.15
N ILE A 104 -2.79 10.55 -7.03
CA ILE A 104 -3.66 10.91 -5.90
C ILE A 104 -4.62 12.06 -6.27
N GLU A 105 -4.18 13.00 -7.10
CA GLU A 105 -5.02 14.08 -7.62
C GLU A 105 -6.08 13.57 -8.61
N GLN A 106 -5.72 12.66 -9.52
CA GLN A 106 -6.64 11.96 -10.41
C GLN A 106 -7.70 11.19 -9.60
N LEU A 107 -7.26 10.41 -8.62
CA LEU A 107 -8.12 9.66 -7.71
C LEU A 107 -9.14 10.56 -7.00
N ARG A 108 -8.70 11.70 -6.45
CA ARG A 108 -9.61 12.66 -5.78
C ARG A 108 -10.65 13.29 -6.72
N LYS A 109 -10.33 13.40 -8.02
CA LYS A 109 -11.22 13.99 -9.03
C LYS A 109 -12.22 13.00 -9.62
N ALA A 110 -11.77 11.77 -9.89
CA ALA A 110 -12.60 10.71 -10.44
C ALA A 110 -13.47 10.04 -9.35
N HIS A 111 -12.92 9.82 -8.16
CA HIS A 111 -13.50 9.01 -7.08
C HIS A 111 -13.44 9.77 -5.74
N SER A 112 -14.13 10.91 -5.65
CA SER A 112 -14.03 11.84 -4.51
C SER A 112 -14.59 11.29 -3.19
N ASP A 113 -15.50 10.32 -3.26
CA ASP A 113 -16.10 9.58 -2.14
C ASP A 113 -15.27 8.35 -1.70
N TRP A 114 -14.29 7.92 -2.52
CA TRP A 114 -13.45 6.78 -2.21
C TRP A 114 -12.40 7.12 -1.14
N GLN A 115 -12.58 6.56 0.05
CA GLN A 115 -11.65 6.62 1.19
C GLN A 115 -10.98 8.01 1.41
N PRO A 116 -11.74 9.12 1.49
CA PRO A 116 -11.19 10.48 1.42
C PRO A 116 -10.11 10.75 2.46
N ALA A 117 -10.26 10.28 3.70
CA ALA A 117 -9.26 10.43 4.75
C ALA A 117 -7.89 9.78 4.41
N ILE A 118 -7.89 8.66 3.67
CA ILE A 118 -6.67 7.97 3.24
C ILE A 118 -6.04 8.69 2.05
N VAL A 119 -6.86 9.14 1.09
CA VAL A 119 -6.43 9.91 -0.09
C VAL A 119 -5.83 11.25 0.34
N GLU A 120 -6.47 11.98 1.26
CA GLU A 120 -5.95 13.22 1.84
C GLU A 120 -4.64 13.00 2.60
N TYR A 121 -4.57 12.00 3.47
CA TYR A 121 -3.37 11.73 4.25
C TYR A 121 -2.17 11.37 3.35
N ARG A 122 -2.38 10.51 2.35
CA ARG A 122 -1.34 10.14 1.39
C ARG A 122 -0.97 11.31 0.49
N GLY A 123 -1.93 12.11 0.04
CA GLY A 123 -1.69 13.32 -0.75
C GLY A 123 -0.80 14.30 0.00
N ARG A 124 -1.18 14.65 1.24
CA ARG A 124 -0.39 15.49 2.14
C ARG A 124 1.02 14.93 2.35
N LYS A 125 1.14 13.62 2.61
CA LYS A 125 2.43 12.97 2.84
C LYS A 125 3.36 13.03 1.61
N VAL A 126 2.80 12.87 0.41
CA VAL A 126 3.55 13.02 -0.84
C VAL A 126 3.95 14.48 -1.06
N SER A 127 3.06 15.46 -0.83
CA SER A 127 3.38 16.89 -0.92
C SER A 127 4.49 17.32 0.05
N GLU A 128 4.46 16.85 1.30
CA GLU A 128 5.54 17.05 2.28
C GLU A 128 6.88 16.51 1.78
N SER A 129 6.88 15.29 1.21
CA SER A 129 8.10 14.71 0.64
C SER A 129 8.59 15.44 -0.60
N ILE A 130 7.71 15.99 -1.47
CA ILE A 130 8.13 16.84 -2.59
C ILE A 130 8.91 18.05 -2.08
N LEU A 131 8.40 18.75 -1.06
CA LEU A 131 9.07 19.92 -0.49
C LEU A 131 10.42 19.56 0.15
N ARG A 132 10.46 18.52 1.00
CA ARG A 132 11.69 18.03 1.65
C ARG A 132 12.75 17.58 0.64
N VAL A 133 12.35 16.88 -0.44
CA VAL A 133 13.29 16.42 -1.46
C VAL A 133 13.73 17.55 -2.37
N GLN A 134 12.87 18.52 -2.65
CA GLN A 134 13.23 19.70 -3.44
C GLN A 134 14.29 20.54 -2.71
N ASP A 135 14.11 20.79 -1.41
CA ASP A 135 15.08 21.46 -0.55
C ASP A 135 16.44 20.72 -0.54
N LYS A 136 16.42 19.42 -0.21
CA LYS A 136 17.62 18.56 -0.26
C LYS A 136 18.31 18.53 -1.63
N ALA A 137 17.54 18.51 -2.73
CA ALA A 137 18.10 18.55 -4.08
C ALA A 137 18.81 19.88 -4.35
N SER A 138 18.23 21.01 -3.92
CA SER A 138 18.85 22.33 -4.03
C SER A 138 20.11 22.46 -3.17
N THR A 139 20.12 21.92 -1.94
CA THR A 139 21.34 21.86 -1.11
C THR A 139 22.41 20.96 -1.73
N GLN A 140 22.04 19.79 -2.25
CA GLN A 140 22.99 18.90 -2.93
C GLN A 140 23.58 19.56 -4.18
N GLU A 141 22.78 20.33 -4.93
CA GLU A 141 23.23 21.05 -6.11
C GLU A 141 24.16 22.22 -5.78
N SER A 142 23.94 22.94 -4.67
CA SER A 142 24.87 24.00 -4.23
C SER A 142 26.19 23.46 -3.66
N VAL A 143 26.18 22.27 -3.05
CA VAL A 143 27.39 21.61 -2.51
C VAL A 143 28.20 20.91 -3.62
N ASN A 144 27.53 20.41 -4.67
CA ASN A 144 28.17 19.71 -5.78
C ASN A 144 28.41 20.62 -7.01
N ALA A 145 28.02 21.90 -6.93
CA ALA A 145 28.46 22.91 -7.89
C ALA A 145 29.98 23.12 -7.73
N PRO A 146 30.76 23.10 -8.82
CA PRO A 146 32.14 23.57 -8.78
C PRO A 146 32.13 24.99 -8.23
N ALA A 147 32.99 25.28 -7.25
CA ALA A 147 33.15 26.63 -6.74
C ALA A 147 33.41 27.57 -7.94
N PRO A 148 32.69 28.70 -8.06
CA PRO A 148 33.13 29.73 -8.99
C PRO A 148 34.56 30.11 -8.60
N PRO A 149 35.49 30.29 -9.56
CA PRO A 149 36.78 30.87 -9.25
C PRO A 149 36.56 32.13 -8.42
N ILE A 150 37.26 32.22 -7.29
CA ILE A 150 37.32 33.46 -6.50
C ILE A 150 38.12 34.44 -7.35
N GLU A 151 37.45 35.11 -8.28
CA GLU A 151 38.02 36.21 -9.01
C GLU A 151 38.13 37.39 -8.03
N ASN A 152 39.36 37.55 -7.54
CA ASN A 152 39.78 38.58 -6.62
C ASN A 152 39.67 39.95 -7.32
N ALA A 153 38.48 40.51 -7.38
CA ALA A 153 38.26 41.91 -7.71
C ALA A 153 38.70 42.80 -6.54
N ALA A 154 40.01 42.90 -6.35
CA ALA A 154 40.61 43.87 -5.45
C ALA A 154 40.33 45.28 -6.00
N ALA A 155 39.49 46.06 -5.30
CA ALA A 155 39.18 47.43 -5.66
C ALA A 155 38.89 48.31 -4.43
N VAL A 156 39.96 48.70 -3.73
CA VAL A 156 39.98 49.76 -2.70
C VAL A 156 41.36 50.44 -2.76
N PRO A 157 41.47 51.78 -2.74
CA PRO A 157 40.59 52.84 -3.25
C PRO A 157 41.35 53.72 -4.30
N PRO A 158 40.92 54.95 -4.65
CA PRO A 158 41.28 56.09 -3.79
C PRO A 158 40.17 57.13 -3.57
N GLU A 159 40.28 57.74 -2.40
CA GLU A 159 39.73 59.03 -1.98
C GLU A 159 40.00 60.18 -2.97
N PRO A 160 39.07 61.15 -3.07
CA PRO A 160 39.49 62.53 -3.17
C PRO A 160 38.71 63.48 -2.24
N ALA A 161 39.34 63.85 -1.13
CA ALA A 161 39.32 65.23 -0.63
C ALA A 161 40.59 65.95 -1.16
N PRO A 162 40.69 67.31 -1.18
CA PRO A 162 39.84 68.30 -0.51
C PRO A 162 39.39 69.48 -1.41
N THR A 163 38.53 70.35 -0.87
CA THR A 163 38.73 71.83 -0.89
C THR A 163 37.77 72.49 0.11
N GLN A 164 38.26 73.52 0.79
CA GLN A 164 37.58 74.25 1.88
C GLN A 164 36.74 75.41 1.35
N VAL A 165 35.57 75.68 1.96
CA VAL A 165 35.10 77.06 2.19
C VAL A 165 34.42 77.14 3.56
N ALA A 166 34.91 78.03 4.42
CA ALA A 166 34.37 78.26 5.75
C ALA A 166 33.24 79.30 5.76
N LYS A 167 32.30 79.18 6.73
CA LYS A 167 31.72 80.32 7.51
C LYS A 167 30.74 79.84 8.60
N GLU A 168 31.20 79.91 9.85
CA GLU A 168 30.37 80.28 11.02
C GLU A 168 30.10 81.81 11.01
N PRO A 169 29.27 82.41 11.91
CA PRO A 169 28.62 81.91 13.15
C PRO A 169 27.04 82.02 13.07
N VAL A 170 26.16 82.04 14.10
CA VAL A 170 26.24 82.33 15.55
C VAL A 170 25.12 81.62 16.37
N THR A 171 25.36 81.47 17.68
CA THR A 171 24.41 81.15 18.78
C THR A 171 23.74 82.41 19.39
N PRO A 172 22.82 82.36 20.40
CA PRO A 172 21.89 81.31 20.88
C PRO A 172 20.43 81.81 21.19
N LEU A 173 19.50 80.85 21.42
CA LEU A 173 18.23 80.83 22.23
C LEU A 173 17.43 82.13 22.57
N PRO A 174 16.08 82.06 22.58
CA PRO A 174 15.41 81.81 23.87
C PRO A 174 14.25 80.78 23.82
N ALA A 175 13.84 80.33 25.00
CA ALA A 175 12.95 79.17 25.17
C ALA A 175 11.47 79.43 24.84
N ALA A 176 10.83 78.44 24.19
CA ALA A 176 9.40 78.20 24.26
C ALA A 176 9.18 76.79 24.82
N LYS A 177 8.52 76.69 25.98
CA LYS A 177 8.19 75.45 26.67
C LYS A 177 6.97 74.80 25.97
N PRO A 178 7.09 73.63 25.32
CA PRO A 178 5.92 72.95 24.80
C PRO A 178 5.19 72.31 25.98
N ALA A 179 3.95 72.75 26.23
CA ALA A 179 2.99 71.87 26.88
C ALA A 179 2.75 70.64 25.97
N PRO A 180 2.46 69.45 26.51
CA PRO A 180 2.34 68.23 25.72
C PRO A 180 1.06 68.25 24.87
N ALA A 181 1.16 68.86 23.69
CA ALA A 181 0.21 68.63 22.61
C ALA A 181 0.48 67.23 22.07
N ILE A 182 -0.32 66.25 22.53
CA ILE A 182 -0.28 64.86 22.07
C ILE A 182 -0.50 64.88 20.56
N THR A 183 0.56 64.71 19.78
CA THR A 183 0.44 64.72 18.31
C THR A 183 -0.22 63.43 17.85
N PRO A 184 -1.02 63.44 16.75
CA PRO A 184 -1.68 62.23 16.26
C PRO A 184 -0.72 61.06 15.97
N ASN A 185 0.55 61.36 15.68
CA ASN A 185 1.60 60.36 15.48
C ASN A 185 1.93 59.56 16.75
N GLU A 186 1.89 60.20 17.93
CA GLU A 186 2.26 59.54 19.19
C GLU A 186 1.19 58.52 19.63
N VAL A 187 -0.09 58.86 19.44
CA VAL A 187 -1.20 57.90 19.64
C VAL A 187 -1.10 56.71 18.68
N ALA A 188 -0.69 56.94 17.43
CA ALA A 188 -0.49 55.86 16.45
C ALA A 188 0.69 54.95 16.83
N ILE A 189 1.80 55.51 17.33
CA ILE A 189 2.96 54.77 17.83
C ILE A 189 2.58 53.94 19.08
N GLU A 190 1.82 54.51 20.01
CA GLU A 190 1.30 53.76 21.15
C GLU A 190 0.40 52.58 20.72
N GLN A 191 -0.53 52.80 19.80
CA GLN A 191 -1.41 51.75 19.28
C GLN A 191 -0.63 50.64 18.57
N ALA A 192 0.38 51.00 17.76
CA ALA A 192 1.27 50.04 17.13
C ALA A 192 2.07 49.23 18.16
N THR A 193 2.54 49.87 19.23
CA THR A 193 3.31 49.24 20.31
C THR A 193 2.46 48.31 21.15
N ARG A 194 1.20 48.67 21.44
CA ARG A 194 0.21 47.78 22.10
C ARG A 194 -0.06 46.55 21.23
N LYS A 195 -0.38 46.76 19.95
CA LYS A 195 -0.63 45.67 18.98
C LYS A 195 0.57 44.74 18.77
N LEU A 196 1.80 45.26 18.91
CA LEU A 196 3.00 44.43 18.88
C LEU A 196 3.12 43.55 20.13
N ARG A 197 2.83 44.10 21.33
CA ARG A 197 2.78 43.32 22.58
C ARG A 197 1.69 42.24 22.53
N ASP A 198 0.47 42.59 22.11
CA ASP A 198 -0.63 41.63 21.95
C ASP A 198 -0.24 40.43 21.05
N ARG A 199 0.56 40.70 20.00
CA ARG A 199 1.10 39.65 19.11
C ARG A 199 2.21 38.82 19.73
N VAL A 200 3.08 39.40 20.57
CA VAL A 200 4.08 38.65 21.32
C VAL A 200 3.39 37.70 22.28
N ASP A 201 2.44 38.20 23.07
CA ASP A 201 1.65 37.39 24.02
C ASP A 201 0.89 36.26 23.30
N GLN A 202 0.30 36.54 22.13
CA GLN A 202 -0.34 35.52 21.29
C GLN A 202 0.66 34.45 20.80
N LEU A 203 1.83 34.86 20.29
CA LEU A 203 2.85 33.94 19.79
C LEU A 203 3.44 33.08 20.91
N GLU A 204 3.62 33.63 22.12
CA GLU A 204 4.04 32.86 23.29
C GLU A 204 2.98 31.83 23.69
N ALA A 205 1.70 32.20 23.71
CA ALA A 205 0.60 31.28 23.98
C ALA A 205 0.49 30.16 22.92
N GLU A 206 0.65 30.48 21.64
CA GLU A 206 0.67 29.50 20.54
C GLU A 206 1.88 28.57 20.62
N LEU A 207 3.05 29.08 21.00
CA LEU A 207 4.28 28.30 21.19
C LEU A 207 4.16 27.33 22.37
N GLN A 208 3.59 27.76 23.50
CA GLN A 208 3.30 26.87 24.63
C GLN A 208 2.25 25.80 24.25
N LYS A 209 1.19 26.19 23.55
CA LYS A 209 0.17 25.26 23.03
C LYS A 209 0.79 24.21 22.09
N SER A 210 1.69 24.63 21.20
CA SER A 210 2.41 23.74 20.27
C SER A 210 3.31 22.75 21.02
N ARG A 211 4.04 23.19 22.07
CA ARG A 211 4.82 22.30 22.94
C ARG A 211 3.96 21.25 23.64
N THR A 212 2.81 21.65 24.20
CA THR A 212 1.86 20.72 24.83
C THR A 212 1.30 19.72 23.82
N GLN A 213 0.95 20.17 22.61
CA GLN A 213 0.48 19.28 21.54
C GLN A 213 1.56 18.30 21.08
N MET A 214 2.82 18.74 20.99
CA MET A 214 3.93 17.86 20.62
C MET A 214 4.13 16.76 21.66
N SER A 215 4.17 17.11 22.96
CA SER A 215 4.26 16.13 24.04
C SER A 215 3.06 15.16 24.07
N ALA A 216 1.85 15.64 23.82
CA ALA A 216 0.67 14.78 23.72
C ALA A 216 0.79 13.77 22.56
N ALA A 217 1.24 14.21 21.39
CA ALA A 217 1.45 13.36 20.22
C ALA A 217 2.59 12.34 20.42
N GLU A 218 3.66 12.69 21.15
CA GLU A 218 4.73 11.75 21.53
C GLU A 218 4.22 10.66 22.48
N ASN A 219 3.43 11.04 23.48
CA ASN A 219 2.78 10.09 24.40
C ASN A 219 1.80 9.16 23.66
N GLU A 220 1.01 9.70 22.72
CA GLU A 220 0.12 8.89 21.88
C GLU A 220 0.91 7.90 20.99
N LYS A 221 1.97 8.37 20.33
CA LYS A 221 2.88 7.53 19.55
C LYS A 221 3.45 6.37 20.38
N GLN A 222 3.90 6.65 21.61
CA GLN A 222 4.41 5.62 22.51
C GLN A 222 3.33 4.59 22.88
N SER A 223 2.12 5.06 23.22
CA SER A 223 0.97 4.20 23.53
C SER A 223 0.58 3.30 22.34
N LEU A 224 0.51 3.87 21.13
CA LEU A 224 0.23 3.14 19.90
C LEU A 224 1.31 2.11 19.60
N ASN A 225 2.59 2.42 19.80
CA ASN A 225 3.68 1.46 19.61
C ASN A 225 3.56 0.27 20.58
N SER A 226 3.31 0.53 21.87
CA SER A 226 3.09 -0.54 22.86
C SER A 226 1.90 -1.44 22.50
N ARG A 227 0.79 -0.87 22.01
CA ARG A 227 -0.37 -1.64 21.54
C ARG A 227 -0.06 -2.45 20.28
N LEU A 228 0.78 -1.93 19.39
CA LEU A 228 1.20 -2.60 18.16
C LEU A 228 2.10 -3.80 18.48
N ASP A 229 3.05 -3.66 19.41
CA ASP A 229 3.90 -4.76 19.87
C ASP A 229 3.12 -5.81 20.69
N GLU A 230 2.14 -5.39 21.50
CA GLU A 230 1.21 -6.33 22.15
C GLU A 230 0.39 -7.12 21.12
N THR A 231 -0.04 -6.47 20.02
CA THR A 231 -0.80 -7.10 18.95
C THR A 231 0.07 -8.07 18.14
N ARG A 232 1.34 -7.72 17.86
CA ARG A 232 2.33 -8.64 17.28
C ARG A 232 2.51 -9.89 18.15
N SER A 233 2.76 -9.73 19.45
CA SER A 233 2.92 -10.87 20.36
C SER A 233 1.66 -11.77 20.44
N LYS A 234 0.46 -11.19 20.33
CA LYS A 234 -0.80 -11.96 20.23
C LYS A 234 -0.90 -12.73 18.90
N LEU A 235 -0.48 -12.13 17.79
CA LEU A 235 -0.46 -12.76 16.47
C LEU A 235 0.54 -13.93 16.43
N ASP A 236 1.76 -13.74 16.95
CA ASP A 236 2.78 -14.80 17.02
C ASP A 236 2.32 -15.99 17.86
N LYS A 237 1.67 -15.73 19.00
CA LYS A 237 1.06 -16.78 19.84
C LYS A 237 -0.06 -17.51 19.11
N ALA A 238 -0.96 -16.79 18.45
CA ALA A 238 -2.05 -17.38 17.69
C ALA A 238 -1.54 -18.24 16.53
N GLN A 239 -0.47 -17.81 15.85
CA GLN A 239 0.19 -18.56 14.80
C GLN A 239 0.83 -19.85 15.35
N GLY A 240 1.57 -19.77 16.45
CA GLY A 240 2.16 -20.93 17.11
C GLY A 240 1.12 -21.95 17.62
N ASP A 241 -0.04 -21.49 18.12
CA ASP A 241 -1.14 -22.37 18.52
C ASP A 241 -1.88 -22.98 17.32
N LEU A 242 -1.97 -22.26 16.20
CA LEU A 242 -2.52 -22.77 14.94
C LEU A 242 -1.64 -23.89 14.36
N ASP A 243 -0.31 -23.78 14.44
CA ASP A 243 0.60 -24.82 13.94
C ASP A 243 0.66 -26.05 14.87
N LYS A 244 0.48 -25.87 16.19
CA LYS A 244 0.20 -26.98 17.13
C LYS A 244 -1.11 -27.69 16.78
N ALA A 245 -2.18 -26.93 16.48
CA ALA A 245 -3.47 -27.47 16.12
C ALA A 245 -3.42 -28.31 14.83
N LYS A 246 -2.73 -27.82 13.77
CA LYS A 246 -2.46 -28.61 12.55
C LYS A 246 -1.70 -29.91 12.84
N THR A 247 -0.71 -29.86 13.73
CA THR A 247 0.07 -31.05 14.11
C THR A 247 -0.81 -32.09 14.82
N ALA A 248 -1.67 -31.64 15.74
CA ALA A 248 -2.64 -32.50 16.41
C ALA A 248 -3.71 -33.05 15.44
N GLU A 249 -4.21 -32.24 14.50
CA GLU A 249 -5.14 -32.69 13.45
C GLU A 249 -4.52 -33.82 12.61
N LYS A 250 -3.27 -33.65 12.17
CA LYS A 250 -2.54 -34.69 11.44
C LYS A 250 -2.43 -35.98 12.25
N GLN A 251 -2.05 -35.89 13.54
CA GLN A 251 -1.95 -37.06 14.41
C GLN A 251 -3.30 -37.79 14.57
N VAL A 252 -4.41 -37.05 14.71
CA VAL A 252 -5.77 -37.63 14.78
C VAL A 252 -6.15 -38.29 13.44
N ARG A 253 -5.77 -37.70 12.30
CA ARG A 253 -5.99 -38.28 10.96
C ARG A 253 -5.19 -39.57 10.76
N ASP A 254 -3.96 -39.61 11.22
CA ASP A 254 -3.10 -40.81 11.16
C ASP A 254 -3.67 -41.93 12.06
N GLN A 255 -4.12 -41.59 13.29
CA GLN A 255 -4.82 -42.52 14.19
C GLN A 255 -6.14 -43.04 13.59
N LEU A 256 -6.95 -42.19 12.96
CA LEU A 256 -8.18 -42.58 12.28
C LEU A 256 -7.87 -43.58 11.15
N THR A 257 -6.82 -43.32 10.37
CA THR A 257 -6.38 -44.20 9.28
C THR A 257 -5.91 -45.56 9.82
N GLN A 258 -5.16 -45.57 10.92
CA GLN A 258 -4.72 -46.80 11.60
C GLN A 258 -5.92 -47.60 12.15
N ALA A 259 -6.89 -46.94 12.78
CA ALA A 259 -8.10 -47.57 13.30
C ALA A 259 -9.00 -48.14 12.17
N GLN A 260 -9.09 -47.44 11.03
CA GLN A 260 -9.76 -47.98 9.84
C GLN A 260 -9.03 -49.20 9.26
N ALA A 261 -7.69 -49.20 9.26
CA ALA A 261 -6.90 -50.34 8.78
C ALA A 261 -7.03 -51.57 9.69
N SER A 262 -7.01 -51.39 11.02
CA SER A 262 -7.23 -52.51 11.95
C SER A 262 -8.64 -53.07 11.86
N LEU A 263 -9.67 -52.21 11.73
CA LEU A 263 -11.07 -52.63 11.56
C LEU A 263 -11.28 -53.38 10.23
N LYS A 264 -10.65 -52.95 9.13
CA LYS A 264 -10.64 -53.71 7.87
C LYS A 264 -9.96 -55.07 8.03
N LYS A 265 -8.86 -55.16 8.79
CA LYS A 265 -8.15 -56.41 9.05
C LYS A 265 -9.00 -57.40 9.87
N THR A 266 -9.69 -56.93 10.91
CA THR A 266 -10.57 -57.81 11.71
C THR A 266 -11.82 -58.22 10.93
N ALA A 267 -12.40 -57.35 10.11
CA ALA A 267 -13.49 -57.70 9.21
C ALA A 267 -13.08 -58.77 8.17
N ALA A 268 -11.87 -58.65 7.60
CA ALA A 268 -11.33 -59.65 6.67
C ALA A 268 -11.00 -60.99 7.37
N ALA A 269 -10.50 -60.96 8.61
CA ALA A 269 -10.25 -62.15 9.41
C ALA A 269 -11.56 -62.89 9.76
N GLY A 270 -12.57 -62.18 10.26
CA GLY A 270 -13.89 -62.76 10.57
C GLY A 270 -14.61 -63.32 9.34
N SER A 271 -14.32 -62.80 8.14
CA SER A 271 -14.82 -63.39 6.87
C SER A 271 -14.09 -64.68 6.45
N ASN A 272 -12.92 -64.98 7.03
CA ASN A 272 -12.18 -66.24 6.85
C ASN A 272 -12.46 -67.25 7.97
N GLU A 273 -12.87 -66.80 9.16
CA GLU A 273 -13.20 -67.66 10.31
C GLU A 273 -14.57 -68.36 10.20
N GLY A 274 -15.32 -68.14 9.12
CA GLY A 274 -16.56 -68.87 8.79
C GLY A 274 -16.41 -70.38 8.52
N LYS A 275 -15.30 -71.01 8.93
CA LYS A 275 -15.01 -72.44 8.74
C LYS A 275 -14.51 -73.19 9.98
N ALA A 276 -14.48 -72.58 11.17
CA ALA A 276 -14.14 -73.26 12.42
C ALA A 276 -15.18 -72.96 13.52
N GLN A 277 -15.73 -74.01 14.13
CA GLN A 277 -16.75 -73.91 15.19
C GLN A 277 -16.13 -73.95 16.60
N ALA A 278 -16.45 -72.93 17.40
CA ALA A 278 -16.65 -72.97 18.86
C ALA A 278 -15.46 -73.31 19.80
N PRO A 279 -15.55 -73.06 21.13
CA PRO A 279 -16.63 -72.42 21.88
C PRO A 279 -16.24 -71.16 22.70
N ILE A 280 -17.29 -70.49 23.15
CA ILE A 280 -17.40 -69.42 24.15
C ILE A 280 -16.54 -69.57 25.43
N ASN A 281 -15.92 -68.45 25.85
CA ASN A 281 -15.82 -67.90 27.23
C ASN A 281 -14.45 -67.24 27.52
N SER A 282 -14.40 -65.90 27.54
CA SER A 282 -13.52 -65.10 28.40
C SER A 282 -13.99 -63.65 28.45
N GLU A 283 -14.03 -63.11 29.66
CA GLU A 283 -14.64 -61.82 30.04
C GLU A 283 -13.78 -60.60 29.65
N PRO A 284 -14.36 -59.48 29.14
CA PRO A 284 -13.61 -58.27 28.87
C PRO A 284 -13.49 -57.38 30.14
N PRO A 285 -12.28 -56.93 30.54
CA PRO A 285 -12.11 -56.01 31.65
C PRO A 285 -12.66 -54.60 31.33
N PRO A 286 -13.14 -53.84 32.33
CA PRO A 286 -13.89 -52.60 32.11
C PRO A 286 -13.00 -51.44 31.64
N ALA A 287 -13.26 -50.94 30.43
CA ALA A 287 -12.62 -49.75 29.87
C ALA A 287 -13.06 -48.44 30.58
N LYS A 288 -12.45 -48.12 31.72
CA LYS A 288 -12.65 -46.86 32.47
C LYS A 288 -11.33 -46.11 32.69
N SER A 289 -10.75 -45.45 31.69
CA SER A 289 -9.70 -44.41 31.89
C SER A 289 -9.30 -43.52 30.68
N VAL A 290 -10.17 -43.24 29.70
CA VAL A 290 -9.88 -42.20 28.66
C VAL A 290 -11.04 -41.22 28.44
N MET A 291 -11.62 -40.71 29.53
CA MET A 291 -12.60 -39.60 29.50
C MET A 291 -12.26 -38.50 30.51
N LYS A 292 -10.98 -38.14 30.62
CA LYS A 292 -10.48 -36.98 31.39
C LYS A 292 -9.37 -36.24 30.63
N ARG A 293 -9.79 -35.44 29.63
CA ARG A 293 -9.19 -34.15 29.20
C ARG A 293 -9.80 -33.68 27.87
N MET A 294 -11.07 -33.25 27.88
CA MET A 294 -11.51 -32.21 26.94
C MET A 294 -11.31 -30.86 27.64
N PRO A 295 -10.57 -29.91 27.04
CA PRO A 295 -10.56 -28.53 27.54
C PRO A 295 -11.93 -27.90 27.27
N THR A 296 -12.69 -27.62 28.33
CA THR A 296 -13.98 -26.95 28.24
C THR A 296 -13.80 -25.53 27.70
N ARG A 297 -14.38 -25.26 26.52
CA ARG A 297 -14.45 -23.94 25.90
C ARG A 297 -14.98 -22.90 26.90
N PRO A 298 -14.30 -21.76 27.13
CA PRO A 298 -14.75 -20.78 28.10
C PRO A 298 -16.10 -20.18 27.69
N ARG A 299 -17.08 -20.26 28.60
CA ARG A 299 -18.44 -19.75 28.43
C ARG A 299 -18.39 -18.22 28.38
N ARG A 300 -18.61 -17.64 27.20
CA ARG A 300 -18.67 -16.19 26.97
C ARG A 300 -19.74 -15.55 27.85
N THR A 301 -19.34 -15.01 29.00
CA THR A 301 -20.23 -14.30 29.91
C THR A 301 -20.63 -12.97 29.28
N LYS A 302 -21.89 -12.87 28.83
CA LYS A 302 -22.55 -11.56 28.70
C LYS A 302 -22.62 -10.96 30.10
N LYS A 303 -21.81 -9.93 30.39
CA LYS A 303 -22.03 -9.07 31.55
C LYS A 303 -22.62 -7.75 31.05
N SER A 304 -23.95 -7.67 31.08
CA SER A 304 -24.64 -6.38 31.05
C SER A 304 -24.47 -5.70 32.42
N ARG A 305 -23.95 -4.48 32.40
CA ARG A 305 -24.37 -3.31 33.20
C ARG A 305 -23.79 -2.10 32.44
N VAL A 306 -24.63 -1.14 32.03
CA VAL A 306 -25.06 0.01 32.84
C VAL A 306 -23.84 0.81 33.25
#